data_AF-A0A1F6BV86-F1
#
_entry.id   AF-A0A1F6BV86-F1
#
_cell.length_a   1.000
_cell.length_b   1.000
_cell.length_c   1.000
_cell.angle_alpha   90.00
_cell.angle_beta   90.00
_cell.angle_gamma   90.00
#
_symmetry.space_group_name_H-M   'P 1'
#
loop_
_entity.id
_entity.type
_entity.pdbx_description
1 polymer ?
#
loop_
_entity_poly.entity_id
_entity_poly.type
_entity_poly.pdbx_seq_one_letter_code
_entity_poly.pdbx_strand_id
1 'polypeptide(L)'
;MDEHLTLLEGKTAKLTHDFVDNNKNGIGAWIEKHNDYAEKEAREALKANSQLSTYNLQLYYHLPLFWRARLYYFYRFVIRGGFLGSKEERLFHYLQGYWYRMLVDVKIYEKKSLISKP
;
A
#
# COMPACT_ATOMS: atom_id res chain seq x y z
N MET A 1 -2.20 -6.47 -1.00
CA MET A 1 -2.73 -7.00 -2.26
C MET A 1 -1.54 -7.28 -3.16
N ASP A 2 -0.98 -8.47 -3.02
CA ASP A 2 -0.01 -8.98 -3.98
C ASP A 2 -0.75 -9.99 -4.86
N GLU A 3 -0.59 -9.86 -6.17
CA GLU A 3 -1.17 -10.83 -7.10
C GLU A 3 -0.34 -12.11 -7.02
N HIS A 4 -0.89 -13.11 -6.35
CA HIS A 4 -0.32 -14.45 -6.32
C HIS A 4 -1.01 -15.31 -7.38
N LEU A 5 -0.26 -15.66 -8.43
CA LEU A 5 -0.68 -16.62 -9.43
C LEU A 5 -0.14 -18.00 -9.04
N THR A 6 -1.04 -18.95 -8.79
CA THR A 6 -0.69 -20.37 -8.60
C THR A 6 -0.95 -21.11 -9.90
N LEU A 7 0.07 -21.76 -10.46
CA LEU A 7 -0.07 -22.55 -11.68
C LEU A 7 -0.72 -23.90 -11.35
N LEU A 8 -1.89 -24.18 -11.91
CA LEU A 8 -2.59 -25.46 -11.70
C LEU A 8 -2.04 -26.57 -12.60
N GLU A 9 -1.57 -26.23 -13.80
CA GLU A 9 -0.99 -27.16 -14.78
C GLU A 9 -0.07 -26.42 -15.78
N GLY A 10 0.82 -27.14 -16.46
CA GLY A 10 1.74 -26.59 -17.47
C GLY A 10 3.18 -26.38 -16.99
N LYS A 11 3.96 -25.57 -17.72
CA LYS A 11 5.37 -25.26 -17.42
C LYS A 11 5.58 -23.75 -17.34
N THR A 12 6.38 -23.31 -16.39
CA THR A 12 6.86 -21.91 -16.31
C THR A 12 8.16 -21.75 -17.08
N ALA A 13 8.34 -20.59 -17.72
CA ALA A 13 9.62 -20.17 -18.28
C ALA A 13 10.01 -18.80 -17.69
N LYS A 14 11.32 -18.54 -17.61
CA LYS A 14 11.85 -17.25 -17.16
C LYS A 14 12.24 -16.43 -18.39
N LEU A 15 11.78 -15.18 -18.45
CA LEU A 15 12.20 -14.24 -19.48
C LEU A 15 13.68 -13.89 -19.28
N THR A 16 14.43 -13.76 -20.38
CA THR A 16 15.84 -13.35 -20.34
C THR A 16 16.02 -11.87 -20.01
N HIS A 17 14.98 -11.06 -20.25
CA HIS A 17 14.97 -9.62 -20.03
C HIS A 17 13.78 -9.21 -19.16
N ASP A 18 13.80 -7.95 -18.71
CA ASP A 18 12.75 -7.38 -17.89
C ASP A 18 11.44 -7.21 -18.65
N PHE A 19 10.33 -7.48 -17.97
CA PHE A 19 9.00 -7.14 -18.44
C PHE A 19 8.63 -5.74 -17.93
N VAL A 20 8.51 -4.77 -18.84
CA VAL A 20 8.16 -3.39 -18.50
C VAL A 20 6.69 -3.14 -18.83
N ASP A 21 5.89 -2.91 -17.79
CA ASP A 21 4.53 -2.39 -17.95
C ASP A 21 4.60 -0.86 -18.10
N ASN A 22 4.49 -0.38 -19.35
CA ASN A 22 4.38 1.04 -19.63
C ASN A 22 2.91 1.50 -19.56
N ASN A 23 2.42 1.68 -18.33
CA ASN A 23 1.07 2.11 -18.10
C ASN A 23 0.86 3.57 -18.55
N LYS A 24 0.05 3.76 -19.59
CA LYS A 24 -0.26 5.08 -20.18
C LYS A 24 -1.42 5.81 -19.48
N ASN A 25 -1.98 5.25 -18.41
CA ASN A 25 -3.07 5.88 -17.69
C ASN A 25 -2.57 7.09 -16.89
N GLY A 26 -3.42 8.11 -16.80
CA GLY A 26 -3.13 9.32 -16.03
C GLY A 26 -3.33 9.14 -14.51
N ILE A 27 -3.04 10.20 -13.76
CA ILE A 27 -3.14 10.22 -12.30
C ILE A 27 -4.56 9.94 -11.78
N GLY A 28 -5.61 10.29 -12.53
CA GLY A 28 -7.00 10.04 -12.13
C GLY A 28 -7.29 8.54 -11.98
N ALA A 29 -6.95 7.75 -12.99
CA ALA A 29 -7.09 6.29 -12.95
C ALA A 29 -6.21 5.66 -11.86
N TRP A 30 -5.03 6.25 -11.62
CA TRP A 30 -4.15 5.82 -10.52
C TRP A 30 -4.80 6.06 -9.16
N ILE A 31 -5.40 7.23 -8.93
CA ILE A 31 -6.09 7.58 -7.67
C ILE A 31 -7.28 6.65 -7.44
N GLU A 32 -8.10 6.43 -8.47
CA GLU A 32 -9.27 5.55 -8.39
C GLU A 32 -8.87 4.12 -8.01
N LYS A 33 -7.86 3.57 -8.67
CA LYS A 33 -7.27 2.27 -8.32
C LYS A 33 -6.80 2.21 -6.86
N HIS A 34 -6.16 3.27 -6.37
CA HIS A 34 -5.68 3.32 -4.98
C HIS A 34 -6.80 3.49 -3.95
N ASN A 35 -7.91 4.15 -4.32
CA ASN A 35 -9.11 4.17 -3.49
C ASN A 35 -9.65 2.75 -3.28
N ASP A 36 -9.78 1.97 -4.35
CA ASP A 36 -10.22 0.57 -4.28
C ASP A 36 -9.27 -0.30 -3.44
N TYR A 37 -7.97 -0.09 -3.62
CA TYR A 37 -6.95 -0.81 -2.87
C TYR A 37 -6.99 -0.45 -1.38
N ALA A 38 -7.14 0.83 -1.05
CA ALA A 38 -7.23 1.29 0.32
C ALA A 38 -8.48 0.75 1.02
N GLU A 39 -9.61 0.70 0.31
CA GLU A 39 -10.86 0.13 0.80
C GLU A 39 -10.74 -1.39 1.06
N LYS A 40 -10.04 -2.13 0.20
CA LYS A 40 -9.74 -3.55 0.41
C LYS A 40 -8.79 -3.79 1.58
N GLU A 41 -7.68 -3.08 1.65
CA GLU A 41 -6.69 -3.21 2.74
C GLU A 41 -7.32 -2.82 4.09
N ALA A 42 -8.12 -1.76 4.15
CA ALA A 42 -8.83 -1.38 5.37
C ALA A 42 -9.76 -2.48 5.86
N ARG A 43 -10.47 -3.16 4.96
CA ARG A 43 -11.36 -4.28 5.29
C ARG A 43 -10.56 -5.49 5.82
N GLU A 44 -9.43 -5.81 5.18
CA GLU A 44 -8.55 -6.88 5.63
C GLU A 44 -7.97 -6.59 7.01
N ALA A 45 -7.52 -5.35 7.25
CA ALA A 45 -6.98 -4.92 8.53
C ALA A 45 -7.99 -5.02 9.69
N LEU A 46 -9.29 -4.84 9.41
CA LEU A 46 -10.36 -5.00 10.41
C LEU A 46 -10.75 -6.46 10.65
N LYS A 47 -10.61 -7.32 9.64
CA LYS A 47 -10.84 -8.77 9.79
C LYS A 47 -9.69 -9.46 10.53
N ALA A 48 -8.46 -9.01 10.29
CA ALA A 48 -7.25 -9.60 10.83
C ALA A 48 -7.04 -9.20 12.31
N ASN A 49 -7.76 -9.85 13.22
CA ASN A 49 -7.51 -9.73 14.65
C ASN A 49 -6.30 -10.56 15.16
N SER A 50 -5.56 -11.30 14.31
CA SER A 50 -4.33 -12.02 14.77
C SER A 50 -3.53 -12.81 13.70
N GLN A 51 -3.84 -12.75 12.41
CA GLN A 51 -3.12 -13.56 11.39
C GLN A 51 -2.47 -12.73 10.29
N LEU A 52 -1.77 -11.64 10.66
CA LEU A 52 -0.88 -10.98 9.70
C LEU A 52 0.33 -11.88 9.46
N SER A 53 0.54 -12.27 8.20
CA SER A 53 1.49 -13.32 7.78
C SER A 53 2.96 -13.00 8.08
N THR A 54 3.30 -11.74 8.30
CA THR A 54 4.71 -11.29 8.45
C THR A 54 4.87 -10.34 9.62
N TYR A 55 5.96 -10.50 10.38
CA TYR A 55 6.32 -9.67 11.54
C TYR A 55 6.32 -8.15 11.25
N ASN A 56 6.89 -7.73 10.11
CA ASN A 56 6.93 -6.32 9.72
C ASN A 56 5.53 -5.72 9.57
N LEU A 57 4.58 -6.51 9.07
CA LEU A 57 3.20 -6.09 8.92
C LEU A 57 2.52 -5.96 10.28
N GLN A 58 2.76 -6.91 11.19
CA GLN A 58 2.30 -6.82 12.57
C GLN A 58 2.79 -5.53 13.23
N LEU A 59 4.10 -5.26 13.21
CA LEU A 59 4.67 -4.04 13.81
C LEU A 59 4.03 -2.78 13.24
N TYR A 60 3.84 -2.71 11.92
CA TYR A 60 3.21 -1.58 11.26
C TYR A 60 1.76 -1.36 11.73
N TYR A 61 0.98 -2.44 11.90
CA TYR A 61 -0.42 -2.35 12.33
C TYR A 61 -0.61 -2.15 13.84
N HIS A 62 0.42 -2.39 14.67
CA HIS A 62 0.42 -2.05 16.09
C HIS A 62 0.62 -0.55 16.36
N LEU A 63 1.25 0.16 15.43
CA LEU A 63 1.42 1.60 15.56
C LEU A 63 0.06 2.33 15.49
N PRO A 64 -0.11 3.45 16.22
CA PRO A 64 -1.33 4.24 16.17
C PRO A 64 -1.68 4.66 14.74
N LEU A 65 -2.99 4.70 14.46
CA LEU A 65 -3.51 5.22 13.19
C LEU A 65 -2.91 6.60 12.89
N PHE A 66 -2.63 6.86 11.61
CA PHE A 66 -2.00 8.06 11.06
C PHE A 66 -0.53 8.27 11.42
N TRP A 67 -0.05 7.77 12.56
CA TRP A 67 1.37 7.84 12.92
C TRP A 67 2.22 6.88 12.09
N ARG A 68 1.73 5.67 11.85
CA ARG A 68 2.44 4.67 11.05
C ARG A 68 2.78 5.14 9.63
N ALA A 69 1.84 5.78 8.94
CA ALA A 69 2.06 6.30 7.60
C ALA A 69 3.07 7.46 7.59
N ARG A 70 3.01 8.36 8.58
CA ARG A 70 3.99 9.46 8.77
C ARG A 70 5.40 8.91 9.03
N LEU A 71 5.55 8.00 9.98
CA LEU A 71 6.83 7.40 10.34
C LEU A 71 7.41 6.60 9.18
N TYR A 72 6.57 5.82 8.50
CA TYR A 72 6.98 5.05 7.32
C TYR A 72 7.46 5.97 6.18
N TYR A 73 6.72 7.05 5.89
CA TYR A 73 7.14 8.00 4.88
C TYR A 73 8.43 8.72 5.27
N PHE A 74 8.57 9.17 6.52
CA PHE A 74 9.80 9.82 6.99
C PHE A 74 11.01 8.88 6.84
N TYR A 75 10.88 7.63 7.27
CA TYR A 75 11.92 6.62 7.08
C TYR A 75 12.26 6.41 5.60
N ARG A 76 11.25 6.21 4.75
CA ARG A 76 11.47 5.95 3.33
C ARG A 76 12.01 7.16 2.57
N PHE A 77 11.58 8.36 2.92
CA PHE A 77 11.90 9.58 2.19
C PHE A 77 13.23 10.18 2.66
N VAL A 78 13.44 10.32 3.97
CA VAL A 78 14.63 10.96 4.54
C VAL A 78 15.74 9.93 4.76
N ILE A 79 15.48 8.90 5.57
CA ILE A 79 16.53 7.95 5.99
C ILE A 79 17.01 7.10 4.82
N ARG A 80 16.10 6.62 3.97
CA ARG A 80 16.45 5.85 2.76
C ARG A 80 16.80 6.71 1.54
N GLY A 81 16.87 8.04 1.69
CA GLY A 81 17.31 8.94 0.63
C GLY A 81 16.34 9.07 -0.55
N GLY A 82 15.04 8.81 -0.36
CA GLY A 82 14.02 8.96 -1.42
C GLY A 82 13.88 10.38 -1.98
N PHE A 83 14.46 11.40 -1.33
CA PHE A 83 14.53 12.76 -1.84
C PHE A 83 15.58 12.96 -2.94
N LEU A 84 16.60 12.10 -3.01
CA LEU A 84 17.74 12.22 -3.94
C LEU A 84 17.36 11.96 -5.41
N GLY A 85 16.16 11.41 -5.63
CA GLY A 85 15.67 11.01 -6.93
C GLY A 85 15.21 12.12 -7.86
N SER A 86 14.63 11.73 -8.99
CA SER A 86 13.96 12.63 -9.92
C SER A 86 12.70 13.28 -9.32
N LYS A 87 12.08 14.22 -10.04
CA LYS A 87 10.81 14.81 -9.61
C LYS A 87 9.70 13.76 -9.53
N GLU A 88 9.65 12.88 -10.51
CA GLU A 88 8.70 11.77 -10.64
C GLU A 88 8.87 10.77 -9.50
N GLU A 89 10.12 10.44 -9.15
CA GLU A 89 10.41 9.54 -8.02
C GLU A 89 9.94 10.14 -6.69
N ARG A 90 10.21 11.43 -6.45
CA ARG A 90 9.72 12.11 -5.25
C ARG A 90 8.19 12.14 -5.19
N LEU A 91 7.52 12.40 -6.31
CA LEU A 91 6.07 12.36 -6.41
C LEU A 91 5.55 10.95 -6.11
N PHE A 92 6.19 9.92 -6.66
CA PHE A 92 5.85 8.54 -6.37
C PHE A 92 6.06 8.20 -4.88
N HIS A 93 7.16 8.64 -4.27
CA HIS A 93 7.40 8.47 -2.84
C HIS A 93 6.29 9.09 -1.99
N TYR A 94 5.82 10.28 -2.35
CA TYR A 94 4.72 10.95 -1.67
C TYR A 94 3.39 10.24 -1.90
N LEU A 95 3.01 9.99 -3.15
CA LEU A 95 1.72 9.39 -3.51
C LEU A 95 1.59 7.96 -2.99
N GLN A 96 2.57 7.10 -3.30
CA GLN A 96 2.56 5.69 -2.90
C GLN A 96 2.91 5.51 -1.43
N GLY A 97 3.94 6.20 -0.96
CA GLY A 97 4.52 5.97 0.36
C GLY A 97 3.76 6.67 1.50
N TYR A 98 3.22 7.85 1.23
CA TYR A 98 2.53 8.65 2.24
C TYR A 98 1.02 8.71 2.01
N TRP A 99 0.59 9.33 0.91
CA TRP A 99 -0.83 9.59 0.66
C TRP A 99 -1.67 8.31 0.66
N TYR A 100 -1.24 7.27 -0.05
CA TYR A 100 -1.96 6.00 -0.09
C TYR A 100 -2.04 5.33 1.29
N ARG A 101 -0.94 5.29 2.05
CA ARG A 101 -0.93 4.70 3.40
C ARG A 101 -1.79 5.49 4.37
N MET A 102 -1.81 6.82 4.26
CA MET A 102 -2.73 7.69 5.00
C MET A 102 -4.19 7.43 4.63
N LEU A 103 -4.49 7.23 3.35
CA LEU A 103 -5.84 6.93 2.87
C LEU A 103 -6.37 5.61 3.45
N VAL A 104 -5.53 4.57 3.54
CA VAL A 104 -5.88 3.31 4.23
C VAL A 104 -6.27 3.58 5.69
N ASP A 105 -5.50 4.39 6.41
CA ASP A 105 -5.78 4.74 7.80
C ASP A 105 -7.10 5.50 7.96
N VAL A 106 -7.38 6.45 7.06
CA VAL A 106 -8.65 7.17 7.01
C VAL A 106 -9.81 6.20 6.81
N LYS A 107 -9.70 5.25 5.87
CA LYS A 107 -10.74 4.25 5.60
C LYS A 107 -10.97 3.31 6.78
N ILE A 108 -9.91 2.91 7.49
CA ILE A 108 -10.03 2.14 8.73
C ILE A 108 -10.77 2.95 9.80
N TYR A 109 -10.40 4.22 9.97
CA TYR A 109 -11.03 5.11 10.94
C TYR A 109 -12.52 5.34 10.64
N GLU A 110 -12.88 5.63 9.39
CA GLU A 110 -14.28 5.77 8.95
C GLU A 110 -15.10 4.53 9.32
N LYS A 111 -14.59 3.34 9.00
CA LYS A 111 -15.29 2.06 9.29
C LYS A 111 -15.42 1.81 10.80
N LYS A 112 -14.37 2.08 11.59
CA LYS A 112 -14.44 1.95 13.06
C LYS A 112 -15.48 2.90 13.66
N SER A 113 -15.53 4.13 13.18
CA SER A 113 -16.53 5.14 13.59
C SER A 113 -17.96 4.69 13.26
N LEU A 114 -18.19 4.15 12.06
CA LEU A 114 -19.50 3.63 11.66
C LEU A 114 -19.97 2.44 12.52
N ILE A 115 -19.07 1.53 12.89
CA ILE A 115 -19.39 0.40 13.79
C ILE A 115 -19.71 0.88 15.20
N SER A 116 -19.13 1.99 15.65
CA SER A 116 -19.34 2.54 17.00
C SER A 116 -20.60 3.40 17.15
N LYS A 117 -21.32 3.69 16.07
CA LYS A 117 -22.60 4.39 16.15
C LYS A 117 -23.68 3.39 16.60
N PRO A 118 -24.43 3.67 17.69
CA PRO A 118 -25.47 2.79 18.22
C PRO A 118 -26.68 2.66 17.26
#